data_AF-A0A164IFE2-F1
#
_entry.id   AF-A0A164IFE2-F1
#
_cell.length_a   1.000
_cell.length_b   1.000
_cell.length_c   1.000
_cell.angle_alpha   90.00
_cell.angle_beta   90.00
_cell.angle_gamma   90.00
#
_symmetry.space_group_name_H-M   'P 1'
#
loop_
_entity.id
_entity.type
_entity.pdbx_description
1 polymer ?
#
loop_
_entity_poly.entity_id
_entity_poly.type
_entity_poly.pdbx_seq_one_letter_code
_entity_poly.pdbx_strand_id
1 'polypeptide(L)'
;MELDLEHRKLIDEHLAATSLPPRHVIHTVGTLVDPNDIVVSFTEYDATEPTKWRVFVLTSTNIVHTEIQYETDNYDREEESSPWRRTNPPVMTINAAWTRPLRTITGLHLTQVGDLVGTDLGRPWFRTTSHIAFTDHSTLALPNEEHLYRDDVRRGVTDFVKTLRGLIV
;
A
#
# COMPACT_ATOMS: atom_id res chain seq x y z
N MET A 1 -4.89 -17.90 -15.04
CA MET A 1 -4.43 -18.47 -13.76
C MET A 1 -5.42 -17.99 -12.72
N GLU A 2 -6.28 -18.88 -12.23
CA GLU A 2 -7.33 -18.54 -11.27
C GLU A 2 -6.75 -18.63 -9.86
N LEU A 3 -6.70 -17.50 -9.14
CA LEU A 3 -6.31 -17.50 -7.73
C LEU A 3 -7.34 -18.28 -6.92
N ASP A 4 -6.90 -19.30 -6.22
CA ASP A 4 -7.70 -20.10 -5.30
C ASP A 4 -8.37 -19.22 -4.21
N LEU A 5 -9.51 -19.67 -3.69
CA LEU A 5 -10.30 -18.98 -2.67
C LEU A 5 -9.52 -18.80 -1.36
N GLU A 6 -8.70 -19.77 -0.94
CA GLU A 6 -7.87 -19.62 0.27
C GLU A 6 -6.79 -18.56 0.05
N HIS A 7 -6.11 -18.60 -1.09
CA HIS A 7 -5.12 -17.61 -1.47
C HIS A 7 -5.69 -16.18 -1.44
N ARG A 8 -6.90 -15.98 -1.98
CA ARG A 8 -7.58 -14.66 -1.96
C ARG A 8 -7.91 -14.20 -0.54
N LYS A 9 -8.34 -15.09 0.34
CA LYS A 9 -8.64 -14.76 1.75
C LYS A 9 -7.40 -14.29 2.49
N LEU A 10 -6.26 -14.95 2.28
CA LEU A 10 -5.01 -14.55 2.92
C LEU A 10 -4.56 -13.16 2.45
N ILE A 11 -4.61 -12.89 1.14
CA ILE A 11 -4.32 -11.54 0.63
C ILE A 11 -5.28 -10.52 1.24
N ASP A 12 -6.56 -10.84 1.35
CA ASP A 12 -7.56 -9.96 1.99
C ASP A 12 -7.22 -9.61 3.45
N GLU A 13 -6.78 -10.60 4.23
CA GLU A 13 -6.35 -10.39 5.62
C GLU A 13 -5.12 -9.47 5.69
N HIS A 14 -4.17 -9.64 4.77
CA HIS A 14 -2.98 -8.81 4.69
C HIS A 14 -3.27 -7.37 4.22
N LEU A 15 -4.25 -7.19 3.34
CA LEU A 15 -4.53 -5.88 2.73
C LEU A 15 -5.57 -5.06 3.48
N ALA A 16 -6.05 -5.54 4.64
CA ALA A 16 -7.04 -4.85 5.45
C ALA A 16 -6.58 -3.43 5.82
N ALA A 17 -7.30 -2.43 5.30
CA ALA A 17 -7.08 -1.02 5.58
C ALA A 17 -8.29 -0.42 6.32
N THR A 18 -8.38 0.91 6.34
CA THR A 18 -9.55 1.64 6.83
C THR A 18 -10.81 1.34 6.02
N SER A 19 -10.64 1.03 4.73
CA SER A 19 -11.65 0.51 3.80
C SER A 19 -11.16 -0.79 3.19
N LEU A 20 -12.08 -1.66 2.77
CA LEU A 20 -11.71 -2.91 2.11
C LEU A 20 -11.40 -2.64 0.63
N PRO A 21 -10.24 -3.11 0.12
CA PRO A 21 -9.87 -2.89 -1.27
C PRO A 21 -10.84 -3.60 -2.24
N PRO A 22 -11.17 -3.01 -3.40
CA PRO A 22 -11.90 -3.69 -4.47
C PRO A 22 -11.24 -5.00 -4.89
N ARG A 23 -12.02 -5.94 -5.43
CA ARG A 23 -11.51 -7.28 -5.80
C ARG A 23 -10.39 -7.25 -6.82
N HIS A 24 -10.40 -6.26 -7.71
CA HIS A 24 -9.34 -6.05 -8.70
C HIS A 24 -7.98 -5.71 -8.06
N VAL A 25 -7.97 -5.00 -6.92
CA VAL A 25 -6.74 -4.71 -6.16
C VAL A 25 -6.19 -6.00 -5.56
N ILE A 26 -7.03 -6.77 -4.86
CA ILE A 26 -6.67 -8.08 -4.27
C ILE A 26 -6.08 -9.00 -5.34
N HIS A 27 -6.76 -9.09 -6.50
CA HIS A 27 -6.35 -9.97 -7.57
C HIS A 27 -5.00 -9.53 -8.15
N THR A 28 -4.79 -8.24 -8.39
CA THR A 28 -3.51 -7.72 -8.88
C THR A 28 -2.38 -8.07 -7.93
N VAL A 29 -2.55 -7.84 -6.62
CA VAL A 29 -1.52 -8.17 -5.62
C VAL A 29 -1.26 -9.68 -5.56
N GLY A 30 -2.32 -10.51 -5.53
CA GLY A 30 -2.18 -11.97 -5.52
C GLY A 30 -1.50 -12.56 -6.77
N THR A 31 -1.48 -11.85 -7.90
CA THR A 31 -0.67 -12.26 -9.06
C THR A 31 0.82 -11.96 -8.92
N LEU A 32 1.21 -11.12 -7.97
CA LEU A 32 2.58 -10.61 -7.80
C LEU A 32 3.33 -11.22 -6.62
N VAL A 33 2.61 -11.79 -5.65
CA VAL A 33 3.17 -12.33 -4.41
C VAL A 33 2.39 -13.55 -3.91
N ASP A 34 3.10 -14.54 -3.37
CA ASP A 34 2.46 -15.61 -2.59
C ASP A 34 2.06 -15.04 -1.21
N PRO A 35 0.79 -15.15 -0.78
CA PRO A 35 0.34 -14.66 0.51
C PRO A 35 1.12 -15.24 1.68
N ASN A 36 1.60 -16.48 1.57
CA ASN A 36 2.35 -17.12 2.64
C ASN A 36 3.76 -16.53 2.83
N ASP A 37 4.27 -15.82 1.82
CA ASP A 37 5.57 -15.14 1.87
C ASP A 37 5.47 -13.70 2.40
N ILE A 38 4.25 -13.20 2.64
CA ILE A 38 4.03 -11.82 3.10
C ILE A 38 4.50 -11.69 4.56
N VAL A 39 5.51 -10.84 4.77
CA VAL A 39 6.01 -10.48 6.10
C VAL A 39 5.23 -9.29 6.66
N VAL A 40 5.00 -8.28 5.83
CA VAL A 40 4.19 -7.11 6.19
C VAL A 40 3.63 -6.46 4.92
N SER A 41 2.48 -5.83 5.05
CA SER A 41 1.81 -5.09 3.99
C SER A 41 1.29 -3.77 4.53
N PHE A 42 1.14 -2.81 3.62
CA PHE A 42 0.48 -1.55 3.89
C PHE A 42 -0.36 -1.15 2.68
N THR A 43 -1.60 -0.75 2.94
CA THR A 43 -2.54 -0.30 1.92
C THR A 43 -2.92 1.14 2.21
N GLU A 44 -2.61 2.02 1.26
CA GLU A 44 -3.05 3.41 1.25
C GLU A 44 -4.29 3.55 0.37
N TYR A 45 -5.28 4.25 0.90
CA TYR A 45 -6.55 4.54 0.24
C TYR A 45 -6.77 6.05 0.21
N ASP A 46 -6.77 6.60 -1.00
CA ASP A 46 -7.17 7.98 -1.28
C ASP A 46 -8.55 7.95 -1.93
N ALA A 47 -9.54 8.45 -1.20
CA ALA A 47 -10.94 8.41 -1.59
C ALA A 47 -11.36 9.61 -2.46
N THR A 48 -10.46 10.53 -2.79
CA THR A 48 -10.74 11.66 -3.68
C THR A 48 -11.00 11.19 -5.12
N GLU A 49 -11.55 12.04 -5.99
CA GLU A 49 -11.66 11.73 -7.42
C GLU A 49 -10.38 12.16 -8.15
N PRO A 50 -9.64 11.24 -8.80
CA PRO A 50 -9.93 9.81 -8.93
C PRO A 50 -9.46 8.99 -7.71
N THR A 51 -10.23 7.97 -7.33
CA THR A 51 -9.92 7.10 -6.19
C THR A 51 -8.63 6.34 -6.46
N LYS A 52 -7.71 6.30 -5.50
CA LYS A 52 -6.45 5.57 -5.62
C LYS A 52 -6.25 4.56 -4.51
N TRP A 53 -5.79 3.38 -4.91
CA TRP A 53 -5.34 2.32 -4.03
C TRP A 53 -3.87 2.06 -4.28
N ARG A 54 -3.03 2.34 -3.29
CA ARG A 54 -1.60 2.02 -3.33
C ARG A 54 -1.31 0.94 -2.32
N VAL A 55 -0.82 -0.20 -2.80
CA VAL A 55 -0.48 -1.33 -1.95
C VAL A 55 1.02 -1.54 -1.98
N PHE A 56 1.57 -1.77 -0.79
CA PHE A 56 2.96 -2.10 -0.56
C PHE A 56 3.02 -3.41 0.18
N VAL A 57 3.80 -4.37 -0.30
CA VAL A 57 3.97 -5.66 0.36
C VAL A 57 5.46 -5.97 0.44
N LEU A 58 5.90 -6.44 1.59
CA LEU A 58 7.23 -6.97 1.80
C LEU A 58 7.15 -8.47 2.04
N THR A 59 8.01 -9.18 1.32
CA THR A 59 8.38 -10.56 1.62
C THR A 59 9.77 -10.56 2.23
N SER A 60 10.30 -11.73 2.56
CA SER A 60 11.70 -11.87 3.01
C SER A 60 12.74 -11.42 1.98
N THR A 61 12.39 -11.38 0.69
CA THR A 61 13.36 -11.14 -0.40
C THR A 61 12.93 -10.12 -1.44
N ASN A 62 11.65 -9.72 -1.46
CA ASN A 62 11.08 -8.81 -2.45
C ASN A 62 10.19 -7.73 -1.82
N ILE A 63 10.12 -6.59 -2.48
CA ILE A 63 9.07 -5.59 -2.31
C ILE A 63 8.12 -5.67 -3.52
N VAL A 64 6.81 -5.62 -3.24
CA VAL A 64 5.75 -5.55 -4.25
C VAL A 64 5.04 -4.22 -4.10
N HIS A 65 4.75 -3.59 -5.23
CA HIS A 65 3.99 -2.36 -5.26
C HIS A 65 2.91 -2.43 -6.35
N THR A 66 1.70 -2.02 -5.98
CA THR A 66 0.62 -1.77 -6.93
C THR A 66 0.03 -0.39 -6.69
N GLU A 67 -0.31 0.30 -7.77
CA GLU A 67 -1.09 1.52 -7.75
C GLU A 67 -2.22 1.39 -8.78
N ILE A 68 -3.46 1.42 -8.29
CA ILE A 68 -4.65 1.29 -9.11
C ILE A 68 -5.55 2.50 -8.85
N GLN A 69 -6.03 3.09 -9.94
CA GLN A 69 -6.88 4.26 -9.95
C GLN A 69 -8.25 3.94 -10.54
N TYR A 70 -9.29 4.54 -9.99
CA TYR A 70 -10.66 4.49 -10.50
C TYR A 70 -11.18 5.90 -10.76
N GLU A 71 -11.76 6.15 -11.94
CA GLU A 71 -12.32 7.45 -12.34
C GLU A 71 -13.68 7.72 -11.65
N THR A 72 -13.64 7.78 -10.33
CA THR A 72 -14.73 8.14 -9.42
C THR A 72 -14.12 8.34 -8.03
N ASP A 73 -14.77 9.08 -7.16
CA ASP A 73 -14.44 9.14 -5.73
C ASP A 73 -14.94 7.90 -4.96
N ASN A 74 -14.42 7.73 -3.75
CA ASN A 74 -14.84 6.76 -2.74
C ASN A 74 -14.99 5.30 -3.22
N TYR A 75 -14.23 4.85 -4.21
CA TYR A 75 -14.41 3.50 -4.77
C TYR A 75 -13.69 2.41 -3.95
N ASP A 76 -14.46 1.67 -3.16
CA ASP A 76 -14.00 0.53 -2.37
C ASP A 76 -14.77 -0.77 -2.68
N ARG A 77 -14.59 -1.82 -1.87
CA ARG A 77 -15.28 -3.10 -2.06
C ARG A 77 -16.80 -3.02 -1.90
N GLU A 78 -17.29 -2.14 -1.04
CA GLU A 78 -18.72 -1.93 -0.84
C GLU A 78 -19.32 -1.31 -2.10
N GLU A 79 -18.69 -0.24 -2.60
CA GLU A 79 -19.04 0.39 -3.87
C GLU A 79 -18.95 -0.60 -5.04
N GLU A 80 -17.88 -1.38 -5.17
CA GLU A 80 -17.74 -2.42 -6.20
C GLU A 80 -18.90 -3.44 -6.16
N SER A 81 -19.42 -3.72 -4.96
CA SER A 81 -20.50 -4.69 -4.78
C SER A 81 -21.89 -4.11 -5.06
N SER A 82 -22.03 -2.79 -5.17
CA SER A 82 -23.26 -2.06 -5.47
C SER A 82 -23.89 -2.49 -6.81
N PRO A 83 -25.22 -2.71 -6.88
CA PRO A 83 -25.91 -3.02 -8.12
C PRO A 83 -25.67 -2.00 -9.24
N TRP A 84 -25.58 -0.70 -8.90
CA TRP A 84 -25.34 0.35 -9.89
C TRP A 84 -23.94 0.26 -10.51
N ARG A 85 -22.91 0.04 -9.68
CA ARG A 85 -21.52 -0.14 -10.13
C ARG A 85 -21.31 -1.41 -10.94
N ARG A 86 -22.10 -2.46 -10.72
CA ARG A 86 -22.09 -3.65 -11.59
C ARG A 86 -22.56 -3.36 -13.01
N THR A 87 -23.53 -2.45 -13.17
CA THR A 87 -24.04 -2.05 -14.49
C THR A 87 -23.20 -0.95 -15.14
N ASN A 88 -22.54 -0.12 -14.35
CA ASN A 88 -21.71 0.98 -14.81
C ASN A 88 -20.41 1.05 -13.99
N PRO A 89 -19.47 0.12 -14.22
CA PRO A 89 -18.21 0.10 -13.47
C PRO A 89 -17.37 1.34 -13.82
N PRO A 90 -16.69 1.96 -12.85
CA PRO A 90 -15.79 3.07 -13.15
C PRO A 90 -14.64 2.60 -14.04
N VAL A 91 -14.08 3.53 -14.82
CA VAL A 91 -12.86 3.25 -15.59
C VAL A 91 -11.73 2.99 -14.60
N MET A 92 -11.01 1.88 -14.79
CA MET A 92 -9.89 1.46 -13.96
C MET A 92 -8.58 1.59 -14.73
N THR A 93 -7.57 2.17 -14.08
CA THR A 93 -6.21 2.29 -14.61
C THR A 93 -5.22 1.67 -13.62
N ILE A 94 -4.32 0.81 -14.10
CA ILE A 94 -3.21 0.28 -13.31
C ILE A 94 -1.99 1.15 -13.59
N ASN A 95 -1.66 2.06 -12.67
CA ASN A 95 -0.50 2.96 -12.79
C ASN A 95 0.81 2.24 -12.50
N ALA A 96 0.79 1.28 -11.58
CA ALA A 96 1.93 0.43 -11.24
C ALA A 96 1.47 -0.97 -10.81
N ALA A 97 2.19 -2.00 -11.23
CA ALA A 97 2.04 -3.36 -10.74
C ALA A 97 3.35 -4.12 -10.99
N TRP A 98 4.17 -4.28 -9.96
CA TRP A 98 5.48 -4.91 -10.10
C TRP A 98 5.98 -5.51 -8.79
N THR A 99 6.93 -6.45 -8.92
CA THR A 99 7.70 -7.06 -7.83
C THR A 99 9.18 -6.83 -8.09
N ARG A 100 9.93 -6.41 -7.06
CA ARG A 100 11.38 -6.15 -7.15
C ARG A 100 12.13 -6.81 -5.99
N PRO A 101 13.30 -7.42 -6.23
CA PRO A 101 14.13 -7.97 -5.15
C PRO A 101 14.66 -6.88 -4.23
N LEU A 102 14.65 -7.10 -2.91
CA LEU A 102 15.15 -6.14 -1.92
C LEU A 102 16.64 -5.82 -2.12
N ARG A 103 17.42 -6.77 -2.65
CA ARG A 103 18.85 -6.56 -3.00
C ARG A 103 19.08 -5.49 -4.07
N THR A 104 18.05 -5.06 -4.79
CA THR A 104 18.19 -3.96 -5.77
C THR A 104 17.98 -2.59 -5.13
N ILE A 105 17.61 -2.52 -3.83
CA ILE A 105 17.51 -1.26 -3.11
C ILE A 105 18.92 -0.76 -2.79
N THR A 106 19.24 0.45 -3.25
CA THR A 106 20.56 1.08 -3.08
C THR A 106 20.57 2.12 -1.96
N GLY A 107 19.40 2.60 -1.54
CA GLY A 107 19.29 3.58 -0.48
C GLY A 107 17.86 3.78 -0.01
N LEU A 108 17.73 4.11 1.27
CA LEU A 108 16.51 4.65 1.87
C LEU A 108 16.79 6.12 2.20
N HIS A 109 15.99 7.01 1.61
CA HIS A 109 16.20 8.45 1.64
C HIS A 109 15.04 9.14 2.32
N LEU A 110 15.38 10.05 3.24
CA LEU A 110 14.43 10.97 3.85
C LEU A 110 14.39 12.23 2.99
N THR A 111 13.23 12.55 2.43
CA THR A 111 13.07 13.70 1.53
C THR A 111 12.68 14.95 2.30
N GLN A 112 11.78 14.83 3.27
CA GLN A 112 11.32 15.94 4.07
C GLN A 112 11.08 15.50 5.51
N VAL A 113 11.41 16.40 6.43
CA VAL A 113 10.98 16.36 7.83
C VAL A 113 10.06 17.56 8.03
N GLY A 114 8.79 17.30 8.28
CA GLY A 114 7.76 18.29 8.55
C GLY A 114 7.63 18.58 10.04
N ASP A 115 6.51 19.23 10.38
CA ASP A 115 6.23 19.66 11.75
C ASP A 115 6.12 18.50 12.74
N LEU A 116 6.32 18.84 14.02
CA LEU A 116 6.06 17.97 15.15
C LEU A 116 4.55 17.82 15.36
N VAL A 117 4.06 16.59 15.41
CA VAL A 117 2.63 16.23 15.57
C VAL A 117 2.47 15.37 16.82
N GLY A 118 1.24 15.25 17.33
CA GLY A 118 0.92 14.36 18.44
C GLY A 118 1.37 14.89 19.81
N THR A 119 1.65 16.20 19.89
CA THR A 119 2.02 16.90 21.12
C THR A 119 0.97 16.70 22.22
N ASP A 120 -0.30 16.68 21.84
CA ASP A 120 -1.44 16.59 22.76
C ASP A 120 -1.64 15.17 23.33
N LEU A 121 -1.01 14.17 22.71
CA LEU A 121 -1.07 12.76 23.11
C LEU A 121 0.20 12.30 23.86
N GLY A 122 1.10 13.23 24.20
CA GLY A 122 2.30 12.97 25.01
C GLY A 122 3.40 12.15 24.31
N ARG A 123 3.27 11.92 23.00
CA ARG A 123 4.27 11.21 22.18
C ARG A 123 4.50 11.99 20.90
N PRO A 124 5.30 13.06 20.91
CA PRO A 124 5.51 13.85 19.72
C PRO A 124 6.30 13.07 18.66
N TRP A 125 5.95 13.23 17.38
CA TRP A 125 6.71 12.68 16.24
C TRP A 125 6.80 13.69 15.10
N PHE A 126 7.81 13.57 14.24
CA PHE A 126 7.93 14.40 13.05
C PHE A 126 7.24 13.74 11.87
N ARG A 127 6.48 14.51 11.08
CA ARG A 127 6.03 14.05 9.77
C ARG A 127 7.22 13.80 8.88
N THR A 128 7.26 12.66 8.20
CA THR A 128 8.35 12.37 7.27
C THR A 128 7.84 11.89 5.91
N THR A 129 8.54 12.32 4.86
CA THR A 129 8.41 11.71 3.53
C THR A 129 9.70 10.99 3.22
N SER A 130 9.59 9.77 2.72
CA SER A 130 10.75 8.94 2.39
C SER A 130 10.52 8.19 1.09
N HIS A 131 11.63 7.83 0.45
CA HIS A 131 11.61 6.99 -0.74
C HIS A 131 12.77 6.00 -0.68
N ILE A 132 12.64 4.92 -1.42
CA ILE A 132 13.76 4.02 -1.73
C ILE A 132 14.23 4.27 -3.15
N ALA A 133 15.55 4.15 -3.34
CA ALA A 133 16.17 4.13 -4.65
C ALA A 133 16.55 2.70 -5.02
N PHE A 134 16.43 2.37 -6.31
CA PHE A 134 16.82 1.07 -6.86
C PHE A 134 18.09 1.16 -7.70
N THR A 135 18.70 0.03 -8.03
CA THR A 135 19.88 -0.08 -8.90
C THR A 135 19.65 0.44 -10.32
N ASP A 136 18.40 0.49 -10.78
CA ASP A 136 18.00 1.05 -12.09
C ASP A 136 17.75 2.57 -12.03
N HIS A 137 18.11 3.23 -10.92
CA HIS A 137 17.88 4.64 -10.61
C HIS A 137 16.41 5.07 -10.49
N SER A 138 15.46 4.15 -10.62
CA SER A 138 14.08 4.45 -10.28
C SER A 138 13.91 4.59 -8.76
N THR A 139 12.83 5.26 -8.36
CA THR A 139 12.49 5.45 -6.95
C THR A 139 11.08 4.99 -6.68
N LEU A 140 10.83 4.55 -5.44
CA LEU A 140 9.49 4.33 -4.92
C LEU A 140 9.30 5.22 -3.70
N ALA A 141 8.34 6.14 -3.78
CA ALA A 141 7.86 6.85 -2.61
C ALA A 141 7.23 5.84 -1.64
N LEU A 142 7.77 5.78 -0.43
CA LEU A 142 7.25 4.91 0.62
C LEU A 142 5.90 5.46 1.12
N PRO A 143 5.09 4.61 1.78
CA PRO A 143 3.92 5.08 2.51
C PRO A 143 4.31 6.27 3.38
N ASN A 144 3.58 7.36 3.21
CA ASN A 144 3.82 8.57 3.97
C ASN A 144 2.80 8.69 5.10
N GLU A 145 3.05 9.67 5.95
CA GLU A 145 2.22 9.93 7.10
C GLU A 145 1.22 11.08 6.82
N GLU A 146 0.70 11.24 5.60
CA GLU A 146 -0.18 12.38 5.30
C GLU A 146 -1.56 12.28 5.99
N HIS A 147 -2.03 11.06 6.29
CA HIS A 147 -3.35 10.78 6.87
C HIS A 147 -3.31 10.46 8.39
N LEU A 148 -2.37 11.08 9.12
CA LEU A 148 -1.96 10.75 10.51
C LEU A 148 -2.96 10.97 11.66
N TYR A 149 -4.18 11.42 11.41
CA TYR A 149 -5.14 11.60 12.52
C TYR A 149 -5.55 10.28 13.18
N ARG A 150 -5.19 9.13 12.59
CA ARG A 150 -5.50 7.80 13.12
C ARG A 150 -4.24 7.01 13.47
N ASP A 151 -4.18 6.54 14.72
CA ASP A 151 -3.06 5.79 15.29
C ASP A 151 -2.84 4.39 14.66
N ASP A 152 -3.86 3.81 14.04
CA ASP A 152 -3.77 2.55 13.30
C ASP A 152 -2.97 2.72 12.00
N VAL A 153 -3.28 3.74 11.21
CA VAL A 153 -2.56 4.07 9.95
C VAL A 153 -1.09 4.36 10.24
N ARG A 154 -0.80 5.18 11.27
CA ARG A 154 0.57 5.48 11.70
C ARG A 154 1.37 4.24 12.07
N ARG A 155 0.76 3.32 12.84
CA ARG A 155 1.41 2.06 13.23
C ARG A 155 1.71 1.19 12.02
N GLY A 156 0.76 1.06 11.09
CA GLY A 156 0.97 0.32 9.84
C GLY A 156 2.15 0.84 9.03
N VAL A 157 2.24 2.16 8.81
CA VAL A 157 3.39 2.78 8.13
C VAL A 157 4.70 2.53 8.89
N THR A 158 4.69 2.73 10.21
CA THR A 158 5.87 2.54 11.06
C THR A 158 6.38 1.11 11.00
N ASP A 159 5.48 0.12 11.12
CA ASP A 159 5.82 -1.29 11.11
C ASP A 159 6.32 -1.72 9.73
N PHE A 160 5.72 -1.22 8.65
CA PHE A 160 6.19 -1.43 7.29
C PHE A 160 7.62 -0.92 7.08
N VAL A 161 7.88 0.36 7.39
CA VAL A 161 9.20 0.99 7.20
C VAL A 161 10.26 0.36 8.11
N LYS A 162 9.90 0.04 9.36
CA LYS A 162 10.80 -0.65 10.30
C LYS A 162 11.20 -2.04 9.78
N THR A 163 10.23 -2.79 9.24
CA THR A 163 10.47 -4.13 8.67
C THR A 163 11.33 -4.03 7.42
N LEU A 164 11.02 -3.10 6.51
CA LEU A 164 11.85 -2.83 5.33
C LEU A 164 13.32 -2.60 5.72
N ARG A 165 13.54 -1.71 6.69
CA ARG A 165 14.88 -1.42 7.20
C ARG A 165 15.58 -2.66 7.76
N GLY A 166 14.85 -3.54 8.46
CA GLY A 166 15.40 -4.78 8.99
C GLY A 166 15.75 -5.83 7.93
N LEU A 167 15.17 -5.73 6.72
CA LEU A 167 15.41 -6.67 5.61
C LEU A 167 16.50 -6.20 4.64
N ILE A 168 16.84 -4.90 4.61
CA ILE A 168 17.83 -4.32 3.69
C ILE A 168 19.18 -4.00 4.34
N VAL A 169 19.29 -4.11 5.67
CA VAL A 169 20.52 -3.89 6.46
C VAL A 169 21.12 -5.23 6.84
#